data_AF-A0A2W0G158-F1
#
_entry.id   AF-A0A2W0G158-F1
#
_cell.length_a   1.000
_cell.length_b   1.000
_cell.length_c   1.000
_cell.angle_alpha   90.00
_cell.angle_beta   90.00
_cell.angle_gamma   90.00
#
_symmetry.space_group_name_H-M   'P 1'
#
loop_
_entity.id
_entity.type
_entity.pdbx_description
1 polymer ?
#
loop_
_entity_poly.entity_id
_entity_poly.type
_entity_poly.pdbx_seq_one_letter_code
_entity_poly.pdbx_strand_id
1 'polypeptide(L)'
;MWNKQTAINHLNAHAHAGSTGRCAAYTRQAIEAGGGGVILHRKHSAKDFGSSLTSAGFIEQPAGQTPAAGDVVIIQPIPGHPHGHMAMFNGSLWVSDFKQLHGFYPGHSYRVQKPAYKIYRHP
;
A
#
# COMPACT_ATOMS: atom_id res chain seq x y z
N MET A 1 -17.53 -1.06 -10.50
CA MET A 1 -17.12 -1.08 -9.09
C MET A 1 -15.76 -1.76 -9.00
N TRP A 2 -14.86 -1.27 -8.15
CA TRP A 2 -13.53 -1.82 -7.97
C TRP A 2 -13.59 -3.21 -7.29
N ASN A 3 -12.86 -4.19 -7.81
CA ASN A 3 -12.84 -5.55 -7.27
C ASN A 3 -11.61 -5.78 -6.39
N LYS A 4 -11.81 -5.72 -5.07
CA LYS A 4 -10.75 -5.95 -4.08
C LYS A 4 -10.10 -7.33 -4.17
N GLN A 5 -10.85 -8.38 -4.50
CA GLN A 5 -10.30 -9.73 -4.55
C GLN A 5 -9.35 -9.87 -5.74
N THR A 6 -9.70 -9.31 -6.90
CA THR A 6 -8.82 -9.27 -8.07
C THR A 6 -7.54 -8.51 -7.76
N ALA A 7 -7.65 -7.35 -7.09
CA ALA A 7 -6.49 -6.57 -6.67
C ALA A 7 -5.56 -7.36 -5.72
N ILE A 8 -6.13 -8.00 -4.71
CA ILE A 8 -5.37 -8.83 -3.75
C ILE A 8 -4.72 -10.03 -4.43
N ASN A 9 -5.43 -10.71 -5.33
CA ASN A 9 -4.88 -11.84 -6.08
C ASN A 9 -3.68 -11.39 -6.93
N HIS A 10 -3.81 -10.26 -7.62
CA HIS A 10 -2.71 -9.68 -8.39
C HIS A 10 -1.53 -9.32 -7.47
N LEU A 11 -1.79 -8.66 -6.34
CA LEU A 11 -0.76 -8.28 -5.37
C LEU A 11 0.03 -9.50 -4.87
N ASN A 12 -0.66 -10.56 -4.47
CA ASN A 12 -0.04 -11.78 -3.96
C ASN A 12 0.75 -12.54 -5.03
N ALA A 13 0.23 -12.62 -6.25
CA ALA A 13 0.88 -13.32 -7.36
C ALA A 13 2.18 -12.65 -7.82
N HIS A 14 2.33 -11.35 -7.56
CA HIS A 14 3.50 -10.56 -7.98
C HIS A 14 4.43 -10.20 -6.81
N ALA A 15 4.15 -10.68 -5.60
CA ALA A 15 5.01 -10.44 -4.45
C ALA A 15 6.30 -11.28 -4.54
N HIS A 16 7.44 -10.63 -4.38
CA HIS A 16 8.75 -11.26 -4.34
C HIS A 16 9.08 -11.82 -2.96
N ALA A 17 10.16 -12.61 -2.86
CA ALA A 17 10.66 -13.15 -1.60
C ALA A 17 11.16 -12.06 -0.63
N GLY A 18 11.52 -10.88 -1.14
CA GLY A 18 11.97 -9.72 -0.37
C GLY A 18 11.80 -8.43 -1.16
N SER A 19 12.08 -7.29 -0.53
CA SER A 19 11.90 -6.00 -1.19
C SER A 19 12.80 -5.85 -2.42
N THR A 20 12.21 -5.31 -3.48
CA THR A 20 12.88 -4.93 -4.73
C THR A 20 13.00 -3.40 -4.87
N GLY A 21 12.61 -2.65 -3.84
CA GLY A 21 12.55 -1.18 -3.86
C GLY A 21 11.42 -0.62 -4.73
N ARG A 22 10.42 -1.43 -5.11
CA ARG A 22 9.37 -1.06 -6.07
C ARG A 22 7.96 -1.10 -5.47
N CYS A 23 7.85 -0.96 -4.15
CA CYS A 23 6.58 -1.06 -3.42
C CYS A 23 5.43 -0.24 -4.04
N ALA A 24 5.67 1.03 -4.36
CA ALA A 24 4.68 1.89 -5.01
C ALA A 24 4.19 1.36 -6.36
N ALA A 25 5.10 0.80 -7.18
CA ALA A 25 4.75 0.28 -8.49
C ALA A 25 3.86 -0.97 -8.39
N TYR A 26 4.23 -1.91 -7.51
CA TYR A 26 3.50 -3.18 -7.33
C TYR A 26 2.14 -2.97 -6.66
N THR A 27 2.07 -2.14 -5.61
CA THR A 27 0.78 -1.83 -4.99
C THR A 27 -0.14 -1.06 -5.94
N ARG A 28 0.39 -0.11 -6.74
CA ARG A 28 -0.39 0.56 -7.80
C ARG A 28 -0.94 -0.43 -8.83
N GLN A 29 -0.10 -1.33 -9.36
CA GLN A 29 -0.53 -2.33 -10.34
C GLN A 29 -1.63 -3.23 -9.79
N ALA A 30 -1.51 -3.66 -8.53
CA ALA A 30 -2.55 -4.42 -7.86
C ALA A 30 -3.87 -3.65 -7.77
N ILE A 31 -3.83 -2.37 -7.37
CA ILE A 31 -5.02 -1.52 -7.32
C ILE A 31 -5.66 -1.41 -8.70
N GLU A 32 -4.90 -1.09 -9.74
CA GLU A 32 -5.41 -0.97 -11.10
C GLU A 32 -5.97 -2.30 -11.65
N ALA A 33 -5.38 -3.43 -11.27
CA ALA A 33 -5.88 -4.76 -11.62
C ALA A 33 -7.27 -5.05 -11.04
N GLY A 34 -7.66 -4.38 -9.94
CA GLY A 34 -9.03 -4.43 -9.41
C GLY A 34 -10.08 -3.82 -10.36
N GLY A 35 -9.66 -3.06 -11.37
CA GLY A 35 -10.52 -2.58 -12.45
C GLY A 35 -11.57 -1.56 -12.00
N GLY A 36 -12.72 -1.54 -12.67
CA GLY A 36 -13.84 -0.66 -12.32
C GLY A 36 -13.57 0.84 -12.56
N GLY A 37 -12.60 1.18 -13.42
CA GLY A 37 -12.20 2.56 -13.72
C GLY A 37 -11.20 3.17 -12.73
N VAL A 38 -10.78 2.43 -11.71
CA VAL A 38 -9.78 2.89 -10.73
C VAL A 38 -8.40 2.90 -11.38
N ILE A 39 -7.89 4.11 -11.66
CA ILE A 39 -6.55 4.34 -12.20
C ILE A 39 -5.84 5.34 -11.27
N LEU A 40 -4.61 5.01 -10.86
CA LEU A 40 -3.82 5.90 -10.02
C LEU A 40 -2.90 6.77 -10.89
N HIS A 41 -2.85 8.07 -10.57
CA HIS A 41 -1.84 8.95 -11.07
C HIS A 41 -0.46 8.52 -10.54
N ARG A 42 0.43 8.17 -11.45
CA ARG A 42 1.80 7.76 -11.11
C ARG A 42 2.50 8.87 -10.32
N LYS A 43 3.08 8.50 -9.19
CA LYS A 43 4.02 9.34 -8.42
C LYS A 43 5.38 8.69 -8.40
N HIS A 44 6.42 9.50 -8.27
CA HIS A 44 7.78 9.01 -8.16
C HIS A 44 8.01 8.25 -6.83
N SER A 45 7.44 8.74 -5.72
CA SER A 45 7.67 8.19 -4.38
C SER A 45 6.38 7.65 -3.77
N ALA A 46 6.51 6.59 -2.97
CA ALA A 46 5.38 5.97 -2.27
C ALA A 46 4.65 6.95 -1.35
N LYS A 47 5.39 7.79 -0.62
CA LYS A 47 4.86 8.82 0.29
C LYS A 47 3.84 9.79 -0.34
N ASP A 48 3.87 9.95 -1.67
CA ASP A 48 3.08 10.95 -2.40
C ASP A 48 1.76 10.38 -2.97
N PHE A 49 1.52 9.07 -2.83
CA PHE A 49 0.36 8.40 -3.44
C PHE A 49 -0.99 8.69 -2.77
N GLY A 50 -1.01 9.28 -1.56
CA GLY A 50 -2.26 9.58 -0.84
C GLY A 50 -3.27 10.37 -1.68
N SER A 51 -2.83 11.46 -2.31
CA SER A 51 -3.67 12.26 -3.20
C SER A 51 -4.23 11.45 -4.38
N SER A 52 -3.42 10.56 -4.95
CA SER A 52 -3.85 9.72 -6.07
C SER A 52 -4.89 8.68 -5.65
N LEU A 53 -4.80 8.15 -4.43
CA LEU A 53 -5.78 7.20 -3.90
C LEU A 53 -7.12 7.90 -3.69
N THR A 54 -7.11 9.10 -3.11
CA THR A 54 -8.32 9.91 -2.93
C THR A 54 -8.99 10.27 -4.26
N SER A 55 -8.21 10.70 -5.26
CA SER A 55 -8.75 10.97 -6.61
C SER A 55 -9.36 9.74 -7.28
N ALA A 56 -8.91 8.53 -6.90
CA ALA A 56 -9.43 7.27 -7.41
C ALA A 56 -10.57 6.67 -6.56
N GLY A 57 -11.12 7.44 -5.61
CA GLY A 57 -12.28 7.05 -4.81
C GLY A 57 -11.97 6.33 -3.50
N PHE A 58 -10.70 6.19 -3.11
CA PHE A 58 -10.35 5.67 -1.79
C PHE A 58 -10.52 6.76 -0.72
N ILE A 59 -10.98 6.35 0.46
CA ILE A 59 -11.26 7.24 1.59
C ILE A 59 -10.22 6.98 2.68
N GLU A 60 -9.59 8.04 3.17
CA GLU A 60 -8.69 7.97 4.33
C GLU A 60 -9.46 7.45 5.55
N GLN A 61 -8.90 6.43 6.20
CA GLN A 61 -9.48 5.81 7.40
C GLN A 61 -8.96 6.50 8.66
N PRO A 62 -9.80 6.63 9.71
CA PRO A 62 -9.35 7.08 11.01
C PRO A 62 -8.17 6.25 11.55
N ALA A 63 -7.26 6.91 12.27
CA ALA A 63 -6.13 6.24 12.88
C ALA A 63 -6.58 5.15 13.88
N GLY A 64 -5.83 4.05 13.97
CA GLY A 64 -6.08 2.98 14.93
C GLY A 64 -7.19 1.99 14.54
N GLN A 65 -7.81 2.12 13.36
CA GLN A 65 -8.76 1.11 12.89
C GLN A 65 -8.08 -0.22 12.57
N THR A 66 -8.80 -1.31 12.84
CA THR A 66 -8.42 -2.64 12.39
C THR A 66 -8.36 -2.68 10.86
N PRO A 67 -7.24 -3.16 10.27
CA PRO A 67 -7.12 -3.27 8.82
C PRO A 67 -8.17 -4.20 8.23
N ALA A 68 -8.73 -3.82 7.09
CA ALA A 68 -9.61 -4.66 6.27
C ALA A 68 -8.92 -5.02 4.95
N ALA A 69 -9.28 -6.17 4.38
CA ALA A 69 -8.75 -6.60 3.10
C ALA A 69 -8.98 -5.54 2.01
N GLY A 70 -7.91 -5.15 1.32
CA GLY A 70 -7.91 -4.09 0.31
C GLY A 70 -7.46 -2.73 0.85
N ASP A 71 -7.27 -2.56 2.16
CA ASP A 71 -6.73 -1.34 2.73
C ASP A 71 -5.33 -1.05 2.18
N VAL A 72 -5.07 0.21 1.86
CA VAL A 72 -3.79 0.68 1.34
C VAL A 72 -3.17 1.63 2.35
N VAL A 73 -1.94 1.34 2.79
CA VAL A 73 -1.19 2.21 3.69
C VAL A 73 -0.14 2.99 2.91
N ILE A 74 -0.03 4.28 3.22
CA ILE A 74 1.06 5.16 2.79
C ILE A 74 1.84 5.58 4.03
N ILE A 75 3.13 5.30 4.04
CA ILE A 75 4.04 5.53 5.17
C ILE A 75 5.05 6.60 4.79
N GLN A 76 5.25 7.58 5.66
CA GLN A 76 6.19 8.67 5.44
C GLN A 76 7.66 8.21 5.53
N PRO A 77 8.60 8.99 4.97
CA PRO A 77 10.02 8.68 4.96
C PRO A 77 10.65 8.54 6.34
N ILE A 78 11.78 7.86 6.35
CA ILE A 78 12.75 7.82 7.46
C ILE A 78 14.17 8.05 6.89
N PRO A 79 15.20 8.36 7.70
CA PRO A 79 16.59 8.42 7.24
C PRO A 79 16.99 7.13 6.52
N GLY A 80 17.65 7.28 5.37
CA GLY A 80 18.00 6.16 4.47
C GLY A 80 16.86 5.67 3.57
N HIS A 81 15.62 6.11 3.78
CA HIS A 81 14.45 5.71 2.97
C HIS A 81 13.58 6.92 2.59
N PRO A 82 14.07 7.82 1.72
CA PRO A 82 13.43 9.11 1.42
C PRO A 82 12.10 8.99 0.66
N HIS A 83 11.83 7.84 0.03
CA HIS A 83 10.63 7.65 -0.78
C HIS A 83 9.39 7.19 0.01
N GLY A 84 9.55 6.93 1.31
CA GLY A 84 8.51 6.32 2.14
C GLY A 84 8.19 4.89 1.71
N HIS A 85 7.00 4.40 2.08
CA HIS A 85 6.56 3.05 1.73
C HIS A 85 5.05 2.99 1.45
N MET A 86 4.64 2.04 0.63
CA MET A 86 3.25 1.78 0.27
C MET A 86 2.99 0.27 0.29
N ALA A 87 1.88 -0.15 0.88
CA ALA A 87 1.47 -1.56 0.92
C ALA A 87 -0.06 -1.67 0.93
N MET A 88 -0.58 -2.84 0.58
CA MET A 88 -2.00 -3.19 0.70
C MET A 88 -2.18 -4.40 1.61
N PHE A 89 -3.21 -4.39 2.45
CA PHE A 89 -3.56 -5.50 3.32
C PHE A 89 -4.35 -6.56 2.54
N ASN A 90 -3.85 -7.79 2.50
CA ASN A 90 -4.48 -8.88 1.76
C ASN A 90 -5.56 -9.64 2.56
N GLY A 91 -5.89 -9.17 3.76
CA GLY A 91 -6.79 -9.84 4.71
C GLY A 91 -6.06 -10.60 5.83
N SER A 92 -4.74 -10.81 5.70
CA SER A 92 -3.92 -11.44 6.75
C SER A 92 -2.58 -10.73 6.95
N LEU A 93 -1.93 -10.33 5.86
CA LEU A 93 -0.63 -9.67 5.84
C LEU A 93 -0.70 -8.37 5.04
N TRP A 94 0.19 -7.44 5.38
CA TRP A 94 0.50 -6.33 4.50
C TRP A 94 1.44 -6.81 3.39
N VAL A 95 1.14 -6.42 2.15
CA VAL A 95 1.89 -6.83 0.97
C VAL A 95 2.17 -5.61 0.10
N SER A 96 3.41 -5.45 -0.32
CA SER A 96 3.86 -4.39 -1.21
C SER A 96 4.43 -5.01 -2.48
N ASP A 97 5.73 -4.84 -2.74
CA ASP A 97 6.49 -5.67 -3.67
C ASP A 97 6.93 -7.01 -3.04
N PHE A 98 6.68 -7.21 -1.75
CA PHE A 98 6.90 -8.45 -1.01
C PHE A 98 5.89 -8.60 0.14
N LYS A 99 5.81 -9.80 0.73
CA LYS A 99 4.95 -10.07 1.90
C LYS A 99 5.64 -9.60 3.19
N GLN A 100 4.95 -8.78 3.98
CA GLN A 100 5.49 -8.20 5.21
C GLN A 100 5.01 -8.98 6.44
N LEU A 101 5.90 -9.78 7.02
CA LEU A 101 5.57 -10.67 8.14
C LEU A 101 5.39 -9.95 9.48
N HIS A 102 5.79 -8.69 9.58
CA HIS A 102 5.85 -7.93 10.84
C HIS A 102 5.05 -6.62 10.76
N GLY A 103 3.86 -6.68 10.17
CA GLY A 103 2.96 -5.54 10.02
C GLY A 103 3.27 -4.65 8.81
N PHE A 104 2.67 -3.47 8.77
CA PHE A 104 2.77 -2.56 7.62
C PHE A 104 4.14 -1.85 7.50
N TYR A 105 4.91 -1.76 8.59
CA TYR A 105 6.27 -1.26 8.52
C TYR A 105 7.20 -2.30 7.89
N PRO A 106 7.81 -2.02 6.72
CA PRO A 106 8.45 -3.05 5.89
C PRO A 106 9.75 -3.59 6.49
N GLY A 107 10.36 -2.89 7.46
CA GLY A 107 11.65 -3.24 8.02
C GLY A 107 11.83 -2.75 9.45
N HIS A 108 12.91 -3.19 10.09
CA HIS A 108 13.20 -2.88 11.49
C HIS A 108 13.31 -1.36 11.73
N SER A 109 14.01 -0.63 10.84
CA SER A 109 14.19 0.82 10.95
C SER A 109 12.86 1.59 10.97
N TYR A 110 11.89 1.18 10.14
CA TYR A 110 10.55 1.76 10.14
C TYR A 110 9.78 1.47 11.44
N ARG A 111 9.91 0.26 11.99
CA ARG A 111 9.26 -0.13 13.25
C ARG A 111 9.82 0.62 14.47
N VAL A 112 11.13 0.91 14.47
CA VAL A 112 11.77 1.70 15.53
C VAL A 112 11.35 3.17 15.45
N GLN A 113 11.42 3.75 14.26
CA GLN A 113 11.20 5.19 14.08
C GLN A 113 9.73 5.61 14.05
N LYS A 114 8.84 4.70 13.67
CA LYS A 114 7.37 4.91 13.64
C LYS A 114 6.96 6.21 12.92
N PRO A 115 7.39 6.41 11.66
CA PRO A 115 6.99 7.59 10.89
C PRO A 115 5.47 7.66 10.73
N ALA A 116 4.94 8.85 10.49
CA ALA A 116 3.52 9.02 10.22
C ALA A 116 3.05 8.14 9.05
N TYR A 117 1.83 7.64 9.13
CA TYR A 117 1.20 6.85 8.08
C TYR A 117 -0.28 7.19 7.97
N LYS A 118 -0.87 6.88 6.81
CA LYS A 118 -2.30 6.99 6.55
C LYS A 118 -2.78 5.72 5.87
N ILE A 119 -3.99 5.27 6.22
CA ILE A 119 -4.65 4.12 5.60
C ILE A 119 -5.80 4.62 4.74
N TYR A 120 -6.00 4.01 3.58
CA TYR A 120 -7.03 4.35 2.60
C TYR A 120 -7.82 3.10 2.24
N ARG A 121 -9.15 3.23 2.13
CA ARG A 121 -10.06 2.12 1.81
C ARG A 121 -11.00 2.54 0.69
N HIS A 122 -11.16 1.67 -0.30
CA HIS A 122 -12.22 1.84 -1.30
C HIS A 122 -13.54 1.27 -0.74
N PRO A 123 -14.67 1.99 -0.86
CA PRO A 123 -15.99 1.51 -0.42
C PRO A 123 -16.45 0.26 -1.18
#